data_AF-A0A1J3CT86-F1
#
_entry.id   AF-A0A1J3CT86-F1
#
_cell.length_a   1.000
_cell.length_b   1.000
_cell.length_c   1.000
_cell.angle_alpha   90.00
_cell.angle_beta   90.00
_cell.angle_gamma   90.00
#
_symmetry.space_group_name_H-M   'P 1'
#
loop_
_entity.id
_entity.type
_entity.pdbx_description
1 polymer ?
#
loop_
_entity_poly.entity_id
_entity_poly.type
_entity_poly.pdbx_seq_one_letter_code
_entity_poly.pdbx_strand_id
1 'polypeptide(L)'
;KSKGVHLSGYSPLGSQSKGVRLKVLQNKIVAEVAEKLGKTTAQVALRWGLQMGHSVLPKSSSEARLQENLDVFDWSIPEDLFLKFSNIPQEKSVRGAEFANQASGFYKSVDELWDGEI
;
A
#
# COMPACT_ATOMS: atom_id res chain seq x y z
N LYS A 1 -11.57 12.39 4.11
CA LYS A 1 -11.17 13.80 4.36
C LYS A 1 -12.31 14.68 4.88
N SER A 2 -13.49 14.71 4.25
CA SER A 2 -14.64 15.57 4.60
C SER A 2 -15.17 15.47 6.04
N LYS A 3 -14.85 14.39 6.77
CA LYS A 3 -15.28 14.14 8.15
C LYS A 3 -14.20 14.38 9.20
N GLY A 4 -13.02 14.87 8.82
CA GLY A 4 -11.91 15.11 9.76
C GLY A 4 -11.25 13.84 10.30
N VAL A 5 -11.59 12.66 9.78
CA VAL A 5 -10.94 11.38 10.12
C VAL A 5 -9.68 11.22 9.28
N HIS A 6 -8.54 11.03 9.94
CA HIS A 6 -7.25 10.74 9.29
C HIS A 6 -7.15 9.28 8.88
N LEU A 7 -6.68 9.03 7.66
CA LEU A 7 -6.44 7.68 7.15
C LEU A 7 -4.97 7.30 7.38
N SER A 8 -4.73 6.09 7.87
CA SER A 8 -3.38 5.53 8.03
C SER A 8 -3.24 4.23 7.23
N GLY A 9 -2.24 4.18 6.34
CA GLY A 9 -2.00 3.07 5.43
C GLY A 9 -1.24 1.93 6.11
N TYR A 10 -1.95 0.89 6.53
CA TYR A 10 -1.38 -0.40 6.90
C TYR A 10 -0.93 -1.20 5.66
N SER A 11 0.06 -2.07 5.83
CA SER A 11 0.70 -2.83 4.74
C SER A 11 1.11 -1.96 3.55
N PRO A 12 1.78 -0.80 3.75
CA PRO A 12 2.09 0.11 2.65
C PRO A 12 3.04 -0.49 1.61
N LEU A 13 3.73 -1.57 1.95
CA LEU A 13 4.62 -2.33 1.06
C LEU A 13 3.97 -3.60 0.49
N GLY A 14 2.65 -3.73 0.59
CA GLY A 14 1.86 -4.85 0.07
C GLY A 14 1.87 -6.12 0.92
N SER A 15 2.55 -6.13 2.09
CA SER A 15 2.87 -7.34 2.87
C SER A 15 3.77 -8.32 2.13
N GLN A 16 4.90 -8.70 2.74
CA GLN A 16 5.89 -9.60 2.12
C GLN A 16 5.74 -11.05 2.60
N SER A 17 4.61 -11.38 3.23
CA SER A 17 4.32 -12.72 3.73
C SER A 17 4.06 -13.73 2.59
N LYS A 18 4.29 -15.02 2.87
CA LYS A 18 3.94 -16.10 1.95
C LYS A 18 2.42 -16.10 1.69
N GLY A 19 2.01 -16.30 0.44
CA GLY A 19 0.59 -16.33 0.04
C GLY A 19 0.00 -14.96 -0.35
N VAL A 20 0.72 -13.86 -0.13
CA VAL A 20 0.31 -12.54 -0.63
C VAL A 20 0.39 -12.51 -2.16
N ARG A 21 -0.74 -12.22 -2.80
CA ARG A 21 -0.90 -12.18 -4.26
C ARG A 21 -0.30 -10.91 -4.86
N LEU A 22 -0.57 -9.76 -4.24
CA LEU A 22 -0.14 -8.46 -4.76
C LEU A 22 1.30 -8.14 -4.36
N LYS A 23 2.18 -8.13 -5.37
CA LYS A 23 3.59 -7.79 -5.21
C LYS A 23 3.83 -6.31 -5.51
N VAL A 24 3.41 -5.43 -4.60
CA VAL A 24 3.54 -3.96 -4.74
C VAL A 24 4.97 -3.55 -5.13
N LEU A 25 5.98 -4.11 -4.45
CA LEU A 25 7.39 -3.77 -4.70
C LEU A 25 7.96 -4.31 -6.02
N GLN A 26 7.22 -5.17 -6.72
CA GLN A 26 7.57 -5.72 -8.03
C GLN A 26 6.72 -5.11 -9.15
N ASN A 27 5.84 -4.16 -8.82
CA ASN A 27 5.02 -3.49 -9.82
C ASN A 27 5.91 -2.66 -10.77
N LYS A 28 5.68 -2.77 -12.08
CA LYS A 28 6.49 -2.12 -13.11
C LYS A 28 6.52 -0.60 -12.99
N ILE A 29 5.40 0.04 -12.62
CA ILE A 29 5.33 1.49 -12.44
C ILE A 29 6.15 1.90 -11.22
N VAL A 30 6.02 1.17 -10.11
CA VAL A 30 6.82 1.44 -8.89
C VAL A 30 8.32 1.29 -9.18
N ALA A 31 8.71 0.24 -9.91
CA ALA A 31 10.10 0.01 -10.31
C ALA A 31 10.64 1.10 -11.26
N GLU A 32 9.86 1.50 -12.27
CA GLU A 32 10.24 2.57 -13.20
C GLU A 32 10.46 3.90 -12.48
N VAL A 33 9.57 4.25 -11.55
CA VAL A 33 9.69 5.49 -10.76
C VAL A 33 10.88 5.42 -9.81
N ALA A 34 11.12 4.27 -9.18
CA ALA A 34 12.27 4.04 -8.32
C ALA A 34 13.60 4.22 -9.06
N GLU A 35 13.72 3.62 -10.26
CA GLU A 35 14.89 3.77 -11.13
C GLU A 35 15.14 5.24 -11.50
N LYS A 36 14.10 5.95 -11.96
CA LYS A 36 14.20 7.36 -12.37
C LYS A 36 14.62 8.30 -11.25
N LEU A 37 14.24 7.99 -10.01
CA LEU A 37 14.52 8.82 -8.85
C LEU A 37 15.77 8.37 -8.08
N GLY A 38 16.39 7.25 -8.47
CA GLY A 38 17.51 6.68 -7.73
C GLY A 38 17.14 6.26 -6.30
N LYS A 39 15.92 5.77 -6.11
CA LYS A 39 15.36 5.34 -4.81
C LYS A 39 14.97 3.87 -4.86
N THR A 40 14.70 3.26 -3.70
CA THR A 40 14.18 1.88 -3.67
C THR A 40 12.69 1.85 -3.96
N THR A 41 12.17 0.69 -4.40
CA THR A 41 10.72 0.53 -4.61
C THR A 41 9.92 0.67 -3.31
N ALA A 42 10.53 0.34 -2.16
CA ALA A 42 9.91 0.55 -0.86
C ALA A 42 9.79 2.05 -0.53
N GLN A 43 10.87 2.80 -0.72
CA GLN A 43 10.87 4.26 -0.55
C GLN A 43 9.83 4.94 -1.44
N VAL A 44 9.72 4.54 -2.71
CA VAL A 44 8.69 5.05 -3.63
C VAL A 44 7.27 4.74 -3.16
N ALA A 45 6.99 3.49 -2.74
CA ALA A 45 5.67 3.13 -2.23
C ALA A 45 5.28 3.95 -0.98
N LEU A 46 6.23 4.18 -0.08
CA LEU A 46 6.00 4.98 1.13
C LEU A 46 5.81 6.47 0.79
N ARG A 47 6.67 7.03 -0.06
CA ARG A 47 6.56 8.43 -0.49
C ARG A 47 5.26 8.70 -1.23
N TRP A 48 4.81 7.76 -2.07
CA TRP A 48 3.51 7.83 -2.72
C TRP A 48 2.38 7.97 -1.70
N GLY A 49 2.35 7.13 -0.65
CA GLY A 49 1.32 7.19 0.39
C GLY A 49 1.31 8.52 1.14
N LEU A 50 2.50 9.05 1.45
CA LEU A 50 2.64 10.38 2.05
C LEU A 50 2.10 11.49 1.13
N GLN A 51 2.39 11.44 -0.17
CA GLN A 51 1.88 12.41 -1.16
C GLN A 51 0.38 12.27 -1.45
N MET A 52 -0.19 11.06 -1.28
CA MET A 52 -1.65 10.86 -1.26
C MET A 52 -2.33 11.48 -0.02
N GLY A 53 -1.54 11.91 0.98
CA GLY A 53 -2.00 12.64 2.15
C GLY A 53 -2.39 11.74 3.33
N HIS A 54 -1.87 10.51 3.39
CA HIS A 54 -2.09 9.60 4.51
C HIS A 54 -0.77 9.17 5.16
N SER A 55 -0.81 8.80 6.44
CA SER A 55 0.37 8.20 7.10
C SER A 55 0.61 6.78 6.58
N VAL A 56 1.83 6.27 6.78
CA VAL A 56 2.23 4.92 6.36
C VAL A 56 2.86 4.15 7.53
N LEU A 57 2.60 2.84 7.60
CA LEU A 57 3.06 1.97 8.70
C LEU A 57 3.97 0.82 8.19
N PRO A 58 5.18 1.11 7.69
CA PRO A 58 6.09 0.08 7.22
C PRO A 58 6.61 -0.78 8.38
N LYS A 59 6.49 -2.10 8.26
CA LYS A 59 7.07 -3.06 9.20
C LYS A 59 8.42 -3.55 8.69
N SER A 60 9.44 -3.50 9.55
CA SER A 60 10.72 -4.16 9.33
C SER A 60 11.31 -4.63 10.65
N SER A 61 12.12 -5.68 10.61
CA SER A 61 13.00 -6.12 11.72
C SER A 61 14.48 -5.94 11.39
N SER A 62 14.78 -5.37 10.22
CA SER A 62 16.14 -5.07 9.75
C SER A 62 16.38 -3.59 9.91
N GLU A 63 17.46 -3.25 10.63
CA GLU A 63 17.87 -1.87 10.89
C GLU A 63 18.10 -1.07 9.61
N ALA A 64 18.83 -1.63 8.64
CA ALA A 64 19.06 -0.99 7.34
C ALA A 64 17.73 -0.63 6.65
N ARG A 65 16.74 -1.54 6.65
CA ARG A 65 15.42 -1.25 6.08
C ARG A 65 14.60 -0.27 6.92
N LEU A 66 14.79 -0.21 8.24
CA LEU A 66 14.14 0.80 9.08
C LEU A 66 14.67 2.19 8.73
N GLN A 67 15.99 2.34 8.57
CA GLN A 67 16.61 3.58 8.12
C GLN A 67 16.15 3.96 6.71
N GLU A 68 16.18 3.02 5.76
CA GLU A 68 15.71 3.25 4.38
C GLU A 68 14.23 3.68 4.32
N ASN A 69 13.35 3.04 5.11
CA ASN A 69 11.92 3.37 5.15
C ASN A 69 11.65 4.77 5.74
N LEU A 70 12.58 5.33 6.52
CA LEU A 70 12.49 6.70 7.05
C LEU A 70 13.08 7.74 6.08
N ASP A 71 13.92 7.32 5.13
CA ASP A 71 14.54 8.18 4.10
C ASP A 71 13.57 8.53 2.96
N VAL A 72 12.46 9.19 3.32
CA VAL A 72 11.33 9.50 2.40
C VAL A 72 10.85 10.95 2.49
N PHE A 73 11.57 11.83 3.19
CA PHE A 73 11.09 13.19 3.51
C PHE A 73 11.82 14.31 2.75
N ASP A 74 13.08 14.11 2.41
CA ASP A 74 13.97 15.08 1.76
C ASP A 74 13.84 15.09 0.22
N TRP A 75 12.95 14.28 -0.34
CA TRP A 75 12.65 14.22 -1.77
C TRP A 75 11.16 13.97 -2.01
N SER A 76 10.72 14.10 -3.26
CA SER A 76 9.33 13.86 -3.68
C SER A 76 9.25 13.19 -5.04
N ILE A 77 8.15 12.47 -5.28
CA ILE A 77 7.79 11.97 -6.61
C ILE A 77 7.22 13.15 -7.42
N PRO A 78 7.85 13.53 -8.55
CA PRO A 78 7.35 14.57 -9.45
C PRO A 78 5.96 14.23 -10.00
N GLU A 79 5.18 15.25 -10.37
CA GLU A 79 3.78 15.10 -10.78
C GLU A 79 3.60 14.16 -11.98
N ASP A 80 4.46 14.26 -13.00
CA ASP A 80 4.42 13.43 -14.21
C ASP A 80 4.62 11.94 -13.89
N LEU A 81 5.49 11.62 -12.93
CA LEU A 81 5.70 10.25 -12.45
C LEU A 81 4.57 9.82 -11.50
N PHE A 82 4.08 10.73 -10.67
CA PHE A 82 3.01 10.47 -9.70
C PHE A 82 1.69 10.09 -10.39
N LEU A 83 1.36 10.75 -11.50
CA LEU A 83 0.15 10.43 -12.28
C LEU A 83 0.14 9.00 -12.82
N LYS A 84 1.30 8.38 -13.03
CA LYS A 84 1.39 6.98 -13.52
C LYS A 84 0.77 5.97 -12.57
N PHE A 85 0.77 6.23 -11.26
CA PHE A 85 0.24 5.31 -10.25
C PHE A 85 -1.26 5.05 -10.41
N SER A 86 -2.00 5.97 -11.04
CA SER A 86 -3.41 5.78 -11.39
C SER A 86 -3.67 4.60 -12.34
N ASN A 87 -2.65 4.17 -13.09
CA ASN A 87 -2.72 3.03 -14.01
C ASN A 87 -2.43 1.68 -13.34
N ILE A 88 -2.15 1.65 -12.03
CA ILE A 88 -1.96 0.39 -11.30
C ILE A 88 -3.33 -0.27 -11.12
N PRO A 89 -3.54 -1.52 -11.59
CA PRO A 89 -4.76 -2.26 -11.30
C PRO A 89 -4.98 -2.40 -9.79
N GLN A 90 -6.20 -2.13 -9.34
CA GLN A 90 -6.56 -2.15 -7.92
C GLN A 90 -7.16 -3.50 -7.54
N GLU A 91 -6.74 -4.04 -6.41
CA GLU A 91 -7.31 -5.23 -5.77
C GLU A 91 -7.02 -5.16 -4.26
N LYS A 92 -7.99 -5.57 -3.41
CA LYS A 92 -7.75 -5.64 -1.97
C LYS A 92 -6.96 -6.91 -1.60
N SER A 93 -5.73 -6.75 -1.09
CA SER A 93 -4.92 -7.91 -0.66
C SER A 93 -5.38 -8.53 0.65
N VAL A 94 -5.72 -7.70 1.65
CA VAL A 94 -6.18 -8.18 2.97
C VAL A 94 -7.70 -8.21 2.92
N ARG A 95 -8.25 -9.38 2.54
CA ARG A 95 -9.69 -9.55 2.29
C ARG A 95 -10.49 -9.90 3.54
N GLY A 96 -9.85 -10.37 4.61
CA GLY A 96 -10.54 -10.79 5.84
C GLY A 96 -11.52 -11.94 5.62
N ALA A 97 -11.21 -12.86 4.70
CA ALA A 97 -12.10 -13.96 4.32
C ALA A 97 -12.43 -14.89 5.49
N GLU A 98 -11.53 -14.98 6.47
CA GLU A 98 -11.73 -15.69 7.73
C GLU A 98 -12.90 -15.15 8.58
N PHE A 99 -13.31 -13.90 8.37
CA PHE A 99 -14.44 -13.28 9.07
C PHE A 99 -15.77 -13.43 8.32
N ALA A 100 -15.75 -13.96 7.10
CA ALA A 100 -16.93 -14.17 6.27
C ALA A 100 -17.31 -15.66 6.23
N ASN A 101 -18.52 -15.99 6.67
CA ASN A 101 -19.02 -17.35 6.62
C ASN A 101 -20.53 -17.37 6.32
N GLN A 102 -20.89 -18.01 5.21
CA GLN A 102 -22.28 -18.06 4.74
C GLN A 102 -23.23 -18.78 5.72
N ALA A 103 -22.75 -19.82 6.41
CA ALA A 103 -23.59 -20.65 7.27
C ALA A 103 -23.78 -20.05 8.66
N SER A 104 -22.73 -19.47 9.25
CA SER A 104 -22.72 -19.08 10.66
C SER A 104 -22.10 -17.72 10.96
N GLY A 105 -21.49 -17.05 9.98
CA GLY A 105 -20.84 -15.75 10.17
C GLY A 105 -21.85 -14.61 10.30
N PHE A 106 -21.45 -13.55 11.01
CA PHE A 106 -22.19 -12.28 10.96
C PHE A 106 -22.19 -11.74 9.52
N TYR A 107 -21.01 -11.67 8.90
CA TYR A 107 -20.85 -11.43 7.48
C TYR A 107 -20.97 -12.74 6.70
N LYS A 108 -21.86 -12.78 5.70
CA LYS A 108 -22.10 -13.96 4.86
C LYS A 108 -21.12 -14.07 3.70
N SER A 109 -20.50 -12.96 3.31
CA SER A 109 -19.50 -12.91 2.25
C SER A 109 -18.43 -11.84 2.53
N VAL A 110 -17.32 -11.90 1.78
CA VAL A 110 -16.29 -10.86 1.81
C VAL A 110 -16.84 -9.53 1.29
N ASP A 111 -17.75 -9.58 0.32
CA ASP A 111 -18.39 -8.39 -0.23
C ASP A 111 -19.19 -7.64 0.85
N GLU A 112 -19.96 -8.39 1.65
CA GLU A 112 -20.71 -7.85 2.79
C GLU A 112 -19.81 -7.30 3.89
N LEU A 113 -18.66 -7.93 4.16
CA LEU A 113 -17.69 -7.41 5.13
C LEU A 113 -17.14 -6.03 4.74
N TRP A 114 -17.05 -5.74 3.44
CA TRP A 114 -16.45 -4.51 2.92
C TRP A 114 -17.48 -3.56 2.30
N ASP A 115 -18.77 -3.80 2.48
CA ASP A 115 -19.85 -3.01 1.87
C ASP A 115 -19.66 -2.79 0.35
N GLY A 116 -19.13 -3.81 -0.35
CA GLY A 116 -18.83 -3.77 -1.79
C GLY A 116 -17.47 -3.18 -2.18
N GLU A 117 -16.67 -2.67 -1.24
CA GLU A 117 -15.34 -2.09 -1.53
C GLU A 117 -14.23 -3.15 -1.66
N ILE A 118 -14.34 -4.10 -2.59
CA ILE A 118 -13.47 -5.30 -2.70
C ILE A 118 -12.54 -5.35 -3.93
#